data_AF-A0A832FQS5-F1
#
_entry.id   AF-A0A832FQS5-F1
#
_cell.length_a   1.000
_cell.length_b   1.000
_cell.length_c   1.000
_cell.angle_alpha   90.00
_cell.angle_beta   90.00
_cell.angle_gamma   90.00
#
_symmetry.space_group_name_H-M   'P 1'
#
loop_
_entity.id
_entity.type
_entity.pdbx_description
1 polymer ?
#
loop_
_entity_poly.entity_id
_entity_poly.type
_entity_poly.pdbx_seq_one_letter_code
_entity_poly.pdbx_strand_id
1 'polypeptide(L)'
;MLKEEVLEEIARRALFSAVKYGFPLEFSVERGYVRLSYKGRVAHYRVLELLDPSGRVSGIGFALPGLEAYSIRVAEAAALPEQEFSLVFENIPAAVGLDVRFMSPAETDIWVRRFKLAGKLARVESPPEPLEKLRSLGLEVWATPDGIDYAVGKEGVVGLWYIPLFNRTDFAMEVQEKLGVHRWGVTAEEVRRLLGLQVPRR
;
A
#
# COMPACT_ATOMS: atom_id res chain seq x y z
N MET A 1 19.33 7.91 -19.16
CA MET A 1 19.30 7.53 -17.74
C MET A 1 18.84 8.73 -16.93
N LEU A 2 17.84 8.51 -16.09
CA LEU A 2 17.37 9.44 -15.07
C LEU A 2 18.43 9.62 -14.00
N LYS A 3 18.31 10.72 -13.26
CA LYS A 3 19.08 10.89 -12.02
C LYS A 3 18.54 9.96 -10.95
N GLU A 4 19.42 9.42 -10.11
CA GLU A 4 19.04 8.53 -9.00
C GLU A 4 17.98 9.16 -8.09
N GLU A 5 18.12 10.45 -7.77
CA GLU A 5 17.15 11.21 -6.96
C GLU A 5 15.72 11.17 -7.54
N VAL A 6 15.59 11.19 -8.87
CA VAL A 6 14.28 11.13 -9.55
C VAL A 6 13.67 9.73 -9.40
N LEU A 7 14.48 8.68 -9.57
CA LEU A 7 14.05 7.29 -9.36
C LEU A 7 13.56 7.08 -7.92
N GLU A 8 14.33 7.58 -6.96
CA GLU A 8 13.99 7.47 -5.55
C GLU A 8 12.71 8.22 -5.19
N GLU A 9 12.54 9.44 -5.69
CA GLU A 9 11.34 10.23 -5.43
C GLU A 9 10.08 9.53 -5.98
N ILE A 10 10.15 8.99 -7.18
CA ILE A 10 9.01 8.27 -7.77
C ILE A 10 8.73 6.97 -6.98
N ALA A 11 9.76 6.25 -6.56
CA ALA A 11 9.63 5.08 -5.69
C ALA A 11 8.96 5.43 -4.35
N ARG A 12 9.40 6.52 -3.71
CA ARG A 12 8.78 7.05 -2.46
C ARG A 12 7.31 7.35 -2.69
N ARG A 13 6.95 8.07 -3.76
CA ARG A 13 5.56 8.43 -4.08
C ARG A 13 4.67 7.20 -4.32
N ALA A 14 5.17 6.19 -5.03
CA ALA A 14 4.45 4.93 -5.25
C ALA A 14 4.17 4.18 -3.94
N LEU A 15 5.18 4.08 -3.07
CA LEU A 15 5.06 3.45 -1.74
C LEU A 15 4.15 4.26 -0.80
N PHE A 16 4.25 5.60 -0.81
CA PHE A 16 3.34 6.49 -0.09
C PHE A 16 1.89 6.26 -0.50
N SER A 17 1.64 6.10 -1.80
CA SER A 17 0.30 5.81 -2.33
C SER A 17 -0.21 4.46 -1.82
N ALA A 18 0.61 3.42 -1.84
CA ALA A 18 0.24 2.12 -1.30
C ALA A 18 -0.13 2.20 0.19
N VAL A 19 0.67 2.91 0.99
CA VAL A 19 0.39 3.11 2.42
C VAL A 19 -0.87 3.95 2.63
N LYS A 20 -1.10 4.99 1.82
CA LYS A 20 -2.35 5.79 1.83
C LYS A 20 -3.60 4.92 1.63
N TYR A 21 -3.52 3.90 0.77
CA TYR A 21 -4.60 2.94 0.52
C TYR A 21 -4.60 1.74 1.49
N GLY A 22 -3.96 1.90 2.64
CA GLY A 22 -4.11 1.01 3.79
C GLY A 22 -3.20 -0.20 3.78
N PHE A 23 -2.18 -0.27 2.92
CA PHE A 23 -1.17 -1.32 2.98
C PHE A 23 -0.17 -1.02 4.12
N PRO A 24 -0.08 -1.86 5.17
CA PRO A 24 0.69 -1.51 6.36
C PRO A 24 2.17 -1.84 6.19
N LEU A 25 2.78 -1.15 5.23
CA LEU A 25 4.14 -1.32 4.78
C LEU A 25 5.00 -0.14 5.24
N GLU A 26 5.99 -0.39 6.07
CA GLU A 26 7.03 0.60 6.36
C GLU A 26 8.09 0.57 5.26
N PHE A 27 8.65 1.73 4.93
CA PHE A 27 9.69 1.80 3.91
C PHE A 27 10.70 2.93 4.14
N SER A 28 11.87 2.75 3.56
CA SER A 28 12.88 3.79 3.32
C SER A 28 13.47 3.60 1.93
N VAL A 29 13.80 4.70 1.26
CA VAL A 29 14.38 4.69 -0.09
C VAL A 29 15.73 5.39 -0.04
N GLU A 30 16.80 4.70 -0.40
CA GLU A 30 18.17 5.21 -0.34
C GLU A 30 19.08 4.49 -1.34
N ARG A 31 19.91 5.26 -2.04
CA ARG A 31 20.99 4.79 -2.94
C ARG A 31 20.49 3.84 -4.03
N GLY A 32 19.33 4.12 -4.60
CA GLY A 32 18.70 3.26 -5.62
C GLY A 32 18.10 1.96 -5.08
N TYR A 33 17.93 1.83 -3.76
CA TYR A 33 17.23 0.70 -3.13
C TYR A 33 16.02 1.17 -2.33
N VAL A 34 15.04 0.29 -2.20
CA VAL A 34 13.98 0.40 -1.21
C VAL A 34 14.16 -0.71 -0.17
N ARG A 35 14.18 -0.32 1.10
CA ARG A 35 14.09 -1.24 2.23
C ARG A 35 12.65 -1.23 2.72
N LEU A 36 12.03 -2.40 2.74
CA LEU A 36 10.64 -2.58 3.12
C LEU A 36 10.54 -3.40 4.39
N SER A 37 9.58 -3.06 5.25
CA SER A 37 9.29 -3.79 6.48
C SER A 37 7.80 -4.05 6.61
N TYR A 38 7.43 -5.33 6.80
CA TYR A 38 6.05 -5.79 6.90
C TYR A 38 5.98 -6.97 7.88
N LYS A 39 5.13 -6.86 8.91
CA LYS A 39 4.93 -7.91 9.94
C LYS A 39 6.25 -8.47 10.50
N GLY A 40 7.22 -7.59 10.79
CA GLY A 40 8.53 -7.95 11.34
C GLY A 40 9.54 -8.56 10.34
N ARG A 41 9.15 -8.69 9.06
CA ARG A 41 10.05 -9.13 7.98
C ARG A 41 10.61 -7.92 7.26
N VAL A 42 11.86 -8.03 6.81
CA VAL A 42 12.57 -6.98 6.08
C VAL A 42 13.07 -7.53 4.77
N ALA A 43 12.86 -6.77 3.69
CA ALA A 43 13.38 -7.09 2.36
C ALA A 43 13.93 -5.84 1.68
N HIS A 44 14.86 -6.04 0.75
CA HIS A 44 15.48 -4.97 -0.03
C HIS A 44 15.19 -5.21 -1.50
N TYR A 45 14.76 -4.18 -2.21
CA TYR A 45 14.51 -4.21 -3.64
C TYR A 45 15.32 -3.11 -4.32
N ARG A 46 15.78 -3.38 -5.53
CA ARG A 46 16.38 -2.37 -6.40
C ARG A 46 15.29 -1.55 -7.05
N VAL A 47 15.53 -0.24 -7.16
CA VAL A 47 14.76 0.66 -8.02
C VAL A 47 15.46 0.72 -9.36
N LEU A 48 14.73 0.41 -10.44
CA LEU A 48 15.30 0.29 -11.78
C LEU A 48 14.52 1.15 -12.77
N GLU A 49 15.24 1.71 -13.74
CA GLU A 49 14.62 2.18 -14.98
C GLU A 49 14.17 1.00 -15.81
N LEU A 50 12.94 1.05 -16.29
CA LEU A 50 12.42 0.12 -17.29
C LEU A 50 12.56 0.79 -18.65
N LEU A 51 13.17 0.09 -19.61
CA LEU A 51 13.37 0.60 -20.95
C LEU A 51 12.39 -0.07 -21.93
N ASP A 52 11.88 0.70 -22.89
CA ASP A 52 11.16 0.16 -24.04
C ASP A 52 12.15 -0.48 -25.05
N PRO A 53 11.67 -1.17 -26.11
CA PRO A 53 12.54 -1.77 -27.12
C PRO A 53 13.43 -0.77 -27.88
N SER A 54 13.11 0.53 -27.84
CA SER A 54 13.92 1.59 -28.44
C SER A 54 15.02 2.12 -27.51
N GLY A 55 15.08 1.63 -26.27
CA GLY A 55 16.03 2.06 -25.25
C GLY A 55 15.61 3.32 -24.50
N ARG A 56 14.36 3.78 -24.65
CA ARG A 56 13.81 4.93 -23.90
C ARG A 56 13.21 4.47 -22.58
N VAL A 57 13.26 5.34 -21.58
CA VAL A 57 12.63 5.05 -20.28
C VAL A 57 11.11 4.95 -20.46
N SER A 58 10.57 3.78 -20.17
CA SER A 58 9.13 3.48 -20.20
C SER A 58 8.50 3.45 -18.81
N GLY A 59 9.32 3.38 -17.75
CA GLY A 59 8.80 3.36 -16.39
C GLY A 59 9.88 3.09 -15.35
N ILE A 60 9.42 2.85 -14.14
CA ILE A 60 10.25 2.48 -12.99
C ILE A 60 9.70 1.19 -12.40
N GLY A 61 10.61 0.28 -12.04
CA GLY A 61 10.27 -1.00 -11.46
C GLY A 61 11.02 -1.30 -10.19
N PHE A 62 10.44 -2.19 -9.38
CA PHE A 62 11.11 -2.82 -8.25
C PHE A 62 11.49 -4.25 -8.62
N ALA A 63 12.71 -4.64 -8.25
CA ALA A 63 13.19 -6.00 -8.42
C ALA A 63 13.93 -6.49 -7.18
N LEU A 64 13.89 -7.79 -6.95
CA LEU A 64 14.81 -8.40 -6.00
C LEU A 64 16.24 -8.36 -6.56
N PRO A 65 17.26 -8.09 -5.72
CA PRO A 65 18.66 -8.18 -6.16
C PRO A 65 18.96 -9.54 -6.80
N GLY A 66 19.53 -9.53 -8.01
CA GLY A 66 19.82 -10.75 -8.78
C GLY A 66 18.65 -11.29 -9.61
N LEU A 67 17.47 -10.66 -9.53
CA LEU A 67 16.27 -10.99 -10.31
C LEU A 67 15.74 -9.78 -11.08
N GLU A 68 16.63 -8.90 -11.53
CA GLU A 68 16.29 -7.64 -12.21
C GLU A 68 15.43 -7.85 -13.47
N ALA A 69 15.58 -8.99 -14.16
CA ALA A 69 14.76 -9.36 -15.31
C ALA A 69 13.27 -9.58 -14.98
N TYR A 70 12.93 -9.79 -13.71
CA TYR A 70 11.56 -10.00 -13.22
C TYR A 70 11.00 -8.77 -12.50
N SER A 71 11.55 -7.59 -12.78
CA SER A 71 11.10 -6.34 -12.18
C SER A 71 9.60 -6.11 -12.40
N ILE A 72 8.92 -5.60 -11.38
CA ILE A 72 7.51 -5.21 -11.46
C ILE A 72 7.42 -3.69 -11.53
N ARG A 73 6.70 -3.19 -12.53
CA ARG A 73 6.50 -1.76 -12.76
C ARG A 73 5.68 -1.13 -11.63
N VAL A 74 6.18 -0.03 -11.07
CA VAL A 74 5.52 0.78 -10.03
C VAL A 74 5.22 2.20 -10.48
N ALA A 75 5.81 2.63 -11.59
CA ALA A 75 5.45 3.86 -12.27
C ALA A 75 5.64 3.72 -13.79
N GLU A 76 4.83 4.43 -14.56
CA GLU A 76 4.85 4.45 -16.01
C GLU A 76 5.19 5.85 -16.50
N ALA A 77 6.11 5.94 -17.46
CA ALA A 77 6.44 7.21 -18.09
C ALA A 77 5.33 7.61 -19.06
N ALA A 78 4.95 8.89 -19.05
CA ALA A 78 4.05 9.44 -20.06
C ALA A 78 4.66 9.32 -21.47
N ALA A 79 3.81 9.18 -22.49
CA ALA A 79 4.24 9.03 -23.87
C ALA A 79 4.86 10.32 -24.48
N LEU A 80 4.82 11.45 -23.76
CA LEU A 80 5.21 12.78 -24.24
C LEU A 80 6.49 13.29 -23.55
N PRO A 81 7.19 14.29 -24.15
CA PRO A 81 8.62 14.54 -23.90
C PRO A 81 8.99 15.13 -22.55
N GLU A 82 8.00 15.56 -21.77
CA GLU A 82 8.21 16.01 -20.39
C GLU A 82 7.88 14.80 -19.50
N GLN A 83 8.92 14.21 -18.89
CA GLN A 83 8.88 12.93 -18.17
C GLN A 83 7.99 12.97 -16.91
N GLU A 84 6.69 13.06 -17.11
CA GLU A 84 5.71 12.83 -16.06
C GLU A 84 5.56 11.31 -15.85
N PHE A 85 5.62 10.89 -14.60
CA PHE A 85 5.42 9.50 -14.21
C PHE A 85 4.06 9.34 -13.55
N SER A 86 3.25 8.45 -14.12
CA SER A 86 2.01 7.97 -13.50
C SER A 86 2.34 6.84 -12.55
N LEU A 87 1.89 6.95 -11.29
CA LEU A 87 2.11 5.91 -10.30
C LEU A 87 1.18 4.73 -10.57
N VAL A 88 1.75 3.53 -10.60
CA VAL A 88 1.02 2.26 -10.74
C VAL A 88 1.09 1.53 -9.40
N PHE A 89 0.58 2.18 -8.36
CA PHE A 89 0.72 1.73 -6.97
C PHE A 89 0.00 0.39 -6.73
N GLU A 90 -0.99 0.05 -7.56
CA GLU A 90 -1.70 -1.22 -7.54
C GLU A 90 -0.79 -2.43 -7.76
N ASN A 91 0.40 -2.22 -8.36
CA ASN A 91 1.40 -3.25 -8.58
C ASN A 91 2.35 -3.43 -7.39
N ILE A 92 2.34 -2.53 -6.39
CA ILE A 92 3.23 -2.62 -5.23
C ILE A 92 3.10 -3.97 -4.51
N PRO A 93 1.89 -4.51 -4.23
CA PRO A 93 1.76 -5.82 -3.60
C PRO A 93 2.41 -6.94 -4.42
N ALA A 94 2.24 -6.92 -5.75
CA ALA A 94 2.87 -7.90 -6.64
C ALA A 94 4.40 -7.77 -6.65
N ALA A 95 4.92 -6.54 -6.64
CA ALA A 95 6.35 -6.27 -6.58
C ALA A 95 6.99 -6.81 -5.30
N VAL A 96 6.36 -6.56 -4.15
CA VAL A 96 6.87 -7.06 -2.86
C VAL A 96 6.64 -8.56 -2.69
N GLY A 97 5.57 -9.09 -3.29
CA GLY A 97 5.23 -10.51 -3.31
C GLY A 97 6.20 -11.39 -4.10
N LEU A 98 7.17 -10.81 -4.84
CA LEU A 98 8.25 -11.55 -5.47
C LEU A 98 9.10 -12.35 -4.46
N ASP A 99 9.25 -11.86 -3.22
CA ASP A 99 9.90 -12.62 -2.15
C ASP A 99 8.83 -13.31 -1.29
N VAL A 100 8.59 -14.60 -1.55
CA VAL A 100 7.60 -15.41 -0.82
C VAL A 100 7.90 -15.52 0.69
N ARG A 101 9.15 -15.25 1.11
CA ARG A 101 9.52 -15.19 2.53
C ARG A 101 9.11 -13.87 3.15
N PHE A 102 9.00 -12.81 2.35
CA PHE A 102 8.49 -11.51 2.78
C PHE A 102 6.96 -11.52 2.89
N MET A 103 6.27 -11.93 1.82
CA MET A 103 4.81 -12.01 1.75
C MET A 103 4.36 -13.30 1.08
N SER A 104 3.39 -14.01 1.66
CA SER A 104 2.85 -15.23 1.04
C SER A 104 2.05 -14.88 -0.22
N PRO A 105 1.97 -15.79 -1.21
CA PRO A 105 1.16 -15.57 -2.41
C PRO A 105 -0.30 -15.20 -2.10
N ALA A 106 -0.91 -15.87 -1.11
CA ALA A 106 -2.28 -15.58 -0.69
C ALA A 106 -2.46 -14.16 -0.10
N GLU A 107 -1.48 -13.65 0.66
CA GLU A 107 -1.52 -12.26 1.12
C GLU A 107 -1.32 -11.28 -0.04
N THR A 108 -0.41 -11.59 -0.96
CA THR A 108 -0.18 -10.79 -2.17
C THR A 108 -1.47 -10.64 -2.97
N ASP A 109 -2.19 -11.72 -3.22
CA ASP A 109 -3.43 -11.72 -4.00
C ASP A 109 -4.53 -10.86 -3.36
N ILE A 110 -4.67 -10.94 -2.02
CA ILE A 110 -5.61 -10.09 -1.27
C ILE A 110 -5.29 -8.61 -1.47
N TRP A 111 -4.02 -8.22 -1.34
CA TRP A 111 -3.61 -6.82 -1.49
C TRP A 111 -3.74 -6.32 -2.93
N VAL A 112 -3.36 -7.12 -3.93
CA VAL A 112 -3.58 -6.80 -5.35
C VAL A 112 -5.06 -6.56 -5.61
N ARG A 113 -5.95 -7.41 -5.09
CA ARG A 113 -7.40 -7.23 -5.24
C ARG A 113 -7.87 -5.93 -4.58
N ARG A 114 -7.47 -5.65 -3.33
CA ARG A 114 -7.84 -4.42 -2.62
C ARG A 114 -7.45 -3.17 -3.39
N PHE A 115 -6.24 -3.12 -3.93
CA PHE A 115 -5.76 -1.94 -4.68
C PHE A 115 -6.48 -1.76 -6.01
N LYS A 116 -6.79 -2.84 -6.73
CA LYS A 116 -7.64 -2.79 -7.94
C LYS A 116 -9.06 -2.29 -7.67
N LEU A 117 -9.53 -2.44 -6.43
CA LEU A 117 -10.87 -2.02 -5.98
C LEU A 117 -10.86 -0.70 -5.20
N ALA A 118 -9.70 -0.12 -4.88
CA ALA A 118 -9.60 1.07 -4.03
C ALA A 118 -10.34 2.28 -4.62
N GLY A 119 -10.32 2.46 -5.95
CA GLY A 119 -11.09 3.50 -6.64
C GLY A 119 -12.57 3.18 -6.88
N LYS A 120 -13.05 2.03 -6.40
CA LYS A 120 -14.42 1.51 -6.58
C LYS A 120 -15.12 1.25 -5.24
N LEU A 121 -14.54 1.73 -4.15
CA LEU A 121 -15.11 1.59 -2.82
C LEU A 121 -16.43 2.37 -2.74
N ALA A 122 -17.48 1.72 -2.25
CA ALA A 122 -18.79 2.34 -2.06
C ALA A 122 -18.99 2.64 -0.58
N ARG A 123 -19.44 3.86 -0.26
CA ARG A 123 -19.77 4.26 1.12
C ARG A 123 -20.91 3.39 1.66
N VAL A 124 -20.77 2.97 2.91
CA VAL A 124 -21.73 2.11 3.60
C VAL A 124 -22.46 2.92 4.66
N GLU A 125 -23.77 3.06 4.54
CA GLU A 125 -24.58 3.81 5.52
C GLU A 125 -24.88 3.00 6.77
N SER A 126 -24.97 1.67 6.65
CA SER A 126 -25.20 0.71 7.73
C SER A 126 -24.09 -0.34 7.78
N PRO A 127 -22.89 0.02 8.28
CA PRO A 127 -21.77 -0.92 8.36
C PRO A 127 -22.04 -2.08 9.35
N PRO A 128 -21.30 -3.19 9.23
CA PRO A 128 -21.45 -4.31 10.16
C PRO A 128 -21.09 -3.91 11.59
N GLU A 129 -21.67 -4.60 12.56
CA GLU A 129 -21.62 -4.30 14.00
C GLU A 129 -20.24 -3.97 14.61
N PRO A 130 -19.11 -4.60 14.21
CA PRO A 130 -17.81 -4.15 14.70
C PRO A 130 -17.41 -2.76 14.17
N LEU A 131 -17.75 -2.44 12.91
CA LEU A 131 -17.33 -1.20 12.25
C LEU A 131 -18.25 -0.02 12.56
N GLU A 132 -19.52 -0.25 12.90
CA GLU A 132 -20.48 0.81 13.28
C GLU A 132 -19.93 1.70 14.39
N LYS A 133 -19.24 1.10 15.37
CA LYS A 133 -18.63 1.80 16.52
C LYS A 133 -17.60 2.85 16.08
N LEU A 134 -16.94 2.64 14.95
CA LEU A 134 -15.89 3.53 14.44
C LEU A 134 -16.45 4.84 13.88
N ARG A 135 -17.75 4.89 13.55
CA ARG A 135 -18.38 6.15 13.10
C ARG A 135 -18.38 7.22 14.18
N SER A 136 -18.44 6.82 15.45
CA SER A 136 -18.34 7.74 16.60
C SER A 136 -16.99 8.48 16.68
N LEU A 137 -15.97 7.93 16.01
CA LEU A 137 -14.63 8.53 15.87
C LEU A 137 -14.49 9.41 14.61
N GLY A 138 -15.59 9.65 13.89
CA GLY A 138 -15.58 10.40 12.62
C GLY A 138 -14.95 9.63 11.47
N LEU A 139 -14.85 8.30 11.56
CA LEU A 139 -14.37 7.43 10.50
C LEU A 139 -15.50 7.03 9.55
N GLU A 140 -15.17 6.94 8.28
CA GLU A 140 -16.04 6.50 7.21
C GLU A 140 -15.79 5.02 6.92
N VAL A 141 -16.87 4.28 6.62
CA VAL A 141 -16.81 2.88 6.22
C VAL A 141 -17.20 2.77 4.76
N TRP A 142 -16.37 2.08 3.99
CA TRP A 142 -16.63 1.72 2.61
C TRP A 142 -16.55 0.21 2.43
N ALA A 143 -17.25 -0.32 1.42
CA ALA A 143 -17.19 -1.71 1.04
C ALA A 143 -16.64 -1.86 -0.37
N THR A 144 -15.99 -2.98 -0.64
CA THR A 144 -15.68 -3.40 -2.01
C THR A 144 -16.97 -3.72 -2.77
N PRO A 145 -16.99 -3.59 -4.11
CA PRO A 145 -18.18 -3.89 -4.92
C PRO A 145 -18.73 -5.32 -4.77
N ASP A 146 -17.88 -6.27 -4.40
CA ASP A 146 -18.25 -7.67 -4.16
C ASP A 146 -18.66 -7.95 -2.70
N GLY A 147 -18.60 -6.94 -1.81
CA GLY A 147 -19.03 -7.04 -0.41
C GLY A 147 -18.14 -7.89 0.49
N ILE A 148 -16.96 -8.34 0.03
CA ILE A 148 -16.08 -9.23 0.79
C ILE A 148 -15.23 -8.46 1.82
N ASP A 149 -14.77 -7.26 1.46
CA ASP A 149 -13.89 -6.44 2.30
C ASP A 149 -14.54 -5.11 2.61
N TYR A 150 -14.28 -4.62 3.82
CA TYR A 150 -14.58 -3.25 4.23
C TYR A 150 -13.29 -2.48 4.41
N ALA A 151 -13.25 -1.25 3.91
CA ALA A 151 -12.22 -0.27 4.20
C ALA A 151 -12.77 0.74 5.19
N VAL A 152 -11.97 1.13 6.18
CA VAL A 152 -12.32 2.23 7.08
C VAL A 152 -11.25 3.30 6.99
N GLY A 153 -11.69 4.55 6.95
CA GLY A 153 -10.76 5.66 6.80
C GLY A 153 -11.41 7.02 6.91
N LYS A 154 -10.68 8.04 6.45
CA LYS A 154 -11.06 9.45 6.58
C LYS A 154 -10.36 10.24 5.48
N GLU A 155 -11.06 11.22 4.90
CA GLU A 155 -10.48 12.15 3.92
C GLU A 155 -9.78 11.44 2.73
N GLY A 156 -10.33 10.31 2.28
CA GLY A 156 -9.77 9.53 1.17
C GLY A 156 -8.49 8.77 1.49
N VAL A 157 -8.13 8.62 2.77
CA VAL A 157 -7.06 7.74 3.27
C VAL A 157 -7.71 6.52 3.93
N VAL A 158 -7.22 5.31 3.62
CA VAL A 158 -7.72 4.07 4.20
C VAL A 158 -6.82 3.67 5.36
N GLY A 159 -7.33 3.68 6.59
CA GLY A 159 -6.57 3.39 7.80
C GLY A 159 -6.53 1.91 8.15
N LEU A 160 -7.58 1.16 7.79
CA LEU A 160 -7.64 -0.28 7.99
C LEU A 160 -8.54 -0.95 6.94
N TRP A 161 -8.27 -2.24 6.76
CA TRP A 161 -9.12 -3.15 6.01
C TRP A 161 -9.64 -4.24 6.93
N TYR A 162 -10.94 -4.52 6.85
CA TYR A 162 -11.63 -5.56 7.61
C TYR A 162 -12.19 -6.62 6.66
N ILE A 163 -11.83 -7.89 6.91
CA ILE A 163 -12.38 -9.05 6.21
C ILE A 163 -13.28 -9.81 7.19
N PRO A 164 -14.62 -9.71 7.07
CA PRO A 164 -15.55 -10.38 7.97
C PRO A 164 -15.39 -11.91 7.95
N LEU A 165 -15.15 -12.49 6.78
CA LEU A 165 -15.07 -13.95 6.59
C LEU A 165 -14.01 -14.61 7.48
N PHE A 166 -12.92 -13.90 7.75
CA PHE A 166 -11.80 -14.40 8.57
C PHE A 166 -11.68 -13.67 9.91
N ASN A 167 -12.62 -12.78 10.22
CA ASN A 167 -12.51 -11.82 11.33
C ASN A 167 -11.12 -11.16 11.41
N ARG A 168 -10.58 -10.80 10.24
CA ARG A 168 -9.21 -10.29 10.11
C ARG A 168 -9.25 -8.79 9.86
N THR A 169 -8.39 -8.06 10.57
CA THR A 169 -8.20 -6.63 10.34
C THR A 169 -6.73 -6.35 10.05
N ASP A 170 -6.45 -5.69 8.92
CA ASP A 170 -5.12 -5.19 8.59
C ASP A 170 -5.07 -3.68 8.86
N PHE A 171 -4.17 -3.23 9.74
CA PHE A 171 -4.08 -1.84 10.22
C PHE A 171 -2.88 -1.12 9.64
N ALA A 172 -3.13 -0.02 8.94
CA ALA A 172 -2.10 0.89 8.43
C ALA A 172 -1.95 2.19 9.22
N MET A 173 -2.89 2.52 10.11
CA MET A 173 -2.89 3.80 10.85
C MET A 173 -1.54 4.12 11.53
N GLU A 174 -0.97 3.16 12.26
CA GLU A 174 0.32 3.36 12.97
C GLU A 174 1.47 3.62 11.99
N VAL A 175 1.48 2.90 10.86
CA VAL A 175 2.47 3.09 9.79
C VAL A 175 2.29 4.45 9.10
N GLN A 176 1.04 4.84 8.85
CA GLN A 176 0.69 6.11 8.24
C GLN A 176 1.10 7.31 9.10
N GLU A 177 0.89 7.25 10.42
CA GLU A 177 1.34 8.30 11.33
C GLU A 177 2.86 8.38 11.39
N LYS A 178 3.54 7.23 11.52
CA LYS A 178 5.01 7.15 11.54
C LYS A 178 5.64 7.71 10.27
N LEU A 179 5.04 7.47 9.11
CA LEU A 179 5.51 7.96 7.81
C LEU A 179 4.97 9.36 7.45
N GLY A 180 4.16 9.98 8.31
CA GLY A 180 3.58 11.30 8.06
C GLY A 180 2.55 11.34 6.91
N VAL A 181 1.95 10.19 6.56
CA VAL A 181 0.94 10.05 5.50
C VAL A 181 -0.37 10.72 5.90
N HIS A 182 -0.83 10.48 7.12
CA HIS A 182 -2.08 11.01 7.64
C HIS A 182 -2.05 11.05 9.17
N ARG A 183 -2.68 12.08 9.75
CA ARG A 183 -2.89 12.21 11.20
C ARG A 183 -4.35 11.92 11.50
N TRP A 184 -4.63 10.82 12.20
CA TRP A 184 -5.99 10.31 12.33
C TRP A 184 -6.86 11.12 13.31
N GLY A 185 -6.23 11.81 14.27
CA GLY A 185 -6.94 12.47 15.37
C GLY A 185 -7.55 11.48 16.37
N VAL A 186 -7.37 10.19 16.14
CA VAL A 186 -7.71 9.07 17.02
C VAL A 186 -6.57 8.06 16.95
N THR A 187 -6.26 7.40 18.05
CA THR A 187 -5.15 6.47 18.11
C THR A 187 -5.56 5.10 17.54
N ALA A 188 -4.60 4.39 16.94
CA ALA A 188 -4.84 3.01 16.51
C ALA A 188 -5.24 2.08 17.67
N GLU A 189 -4.77 2.37 18.89
CA GLU A 189 -5.16 1.64 20.10
C GLU A 189 -6.66 1.81 20.41
N GLU A 190 -7.20 3.03 20.35
CA GLU A 190 -8.62 3.29 20.56
C GLU A 190 -9.48 2.54 19.53
N VAL A 191 -9.08 2.58 18.26
CA VAL A 191 -9.75 1.83 17.19
C VAL A 191 -9.71 0.32 17.46
N ARG A 192 -8.53 -0.24 17.78
CA ARG A 192 -8.39 -1.66 18.13
C ARG A 192 -9.28 -2.05 19.30
N ARG A 193 -9.36 -1.21 20.34
CA ARG A 193 -10.20 -1.45 21.53
C ARG A 193 -11.68 -1.49 21.17
N LEU A 194 -12.17 -0.56 20.33
CA LEU A 194 -13.57 -0.56 19.87
C LEU A 194 -13.91 -1.80 19.02
N LEU A 195 -12.94 -2.28 18.25
CA LEU A 195 -13.07 -3.52 17.46
C LEU A 195 -12.86 -4.80 18.29
N GLY A 196 -12.55 -4.69 19.59
CA GLY A 196 -12.28 -5.86 20.44
C GLY A 196 -11.02 -6.63 20.07
N LEU A 197 -10.05 -5.96 19.43
CA LEU A 197 -8.81 -6.56 18.96
C LEU A 197 -7.71 -6.48 20.03
N GLN A 198 -6.76 -7.41 19.98
CA GLN A 198 -5.58 -7.35 20.84
C GLN A 198 -4.77 -6.08 20.56
N VAL A 199 -4.45 -5.35 21.62
CA VAL A 199 -3.53 -4.21 21.58
C VAL A 199 -2.11 -4.75 21.76
N PRO A 200 -1.18 -4.45 20.85
CA PRO A 200 0.23 -4.82 21.01
C PRO A 200 0.77 -4.26 22.33
N ARG A 201 1.38 -5.10 23.17
CA ARG A 201 2.09 -4.63 24.36
C ARG A 201 3.37 -3.93 23.91
N ARG A 202 3.55 -2.67 24.32
CA ARG A 202 4.78 -1.91 24.09
C ARG A 202 5.92 -2.44 24.94
#